data_AF-A0A9D8C609-F1
#
_entry.id   AF-A0A9D8C609-F1
#
_cell.length_a   1.000
_cell.length_b   1.000
_cell.length_c   1.000
_cell.angle_alpha   90.00
_cell.angle_beta   90.00
_cell.angle_gamma   90.00
#
_symmetry.space_group_name_H-M   'P 1'
#
loop_
_entity.id
_entity.type
_entity.pdbx_description
1 polymer ?
#
loop_
_entity_poly.entity_id
_entity_poly.type
_entity_poly.pdbx_seq_one_letter_code
_entity_poly.pdbx_strand_id
1 'polypeptide(L)'
;MPMDVQHNSQRQEPEPPPSARPRDLRRIESEPARKPSRNPRGRPFPPGNPGRVPGARNEATALVECILAERSEDLVHRVVDLALAGNPTALRFCGDRIVPRRSRTAPFELPEVATSDDVVAAMKRVSALIAGGNLEAAQGLALAKALDRQYTLLRAAERAERVERAARPKEPSRPAPLADLSDAELAAALRSARRAADAAAEASTPEPEPVAAAAPPPGSEPPPPPRREQPRRHDPRQP
;
A
#
# COMPACT_ATOMS: atom_id res chain seq x y z
N MET A 1 50.76 -55.25 85.09
CA MET A 1 50.07 -53.96 85.30
C MET A 1 49.33 -53.60 84.02
N PRO A 2 48.01 -53.37 84.10
CA PRO A 2 47.15 -53.07 82.97
C PRO A 2 47.28 -51.60 82.59
N MET A 3 47.05 -51.25 81.33
CA MET A 3 46.50 -49.94 80.97
C MET A 3 45.51 -50.11 79.84
N ASP A 4 44.29 -49.76 80.21
CA ASP A 4 43.06 -49.49 79.47
C ASP A 4 43.31 -48.78 78.12
N VAL A 5 42.71 -49.25 77.03
CA VAL A 5 41.37 -48.86 76.56
C VAL A 5 41.21 -47.34 76.51
N GLN A 6 41.28 -46.78 75.30
CA GLN A 6 40.17 -46.01 74.73
C GLN A 6 40.41 -45.70 73.27
N HIS A 7 39.46 -46.15 72.46
CA HIS A 7 39.26 -45.71 71.10
C HIS A 7 38.94 -44.22 71.13
N ASN A 8 39.74 -43.37 70.44
CA ASN A 8 39.28 -42.05 70.07
C ASN A 8 38.95 -42.04 68.57
N SER A 9 37.72 -42.47 68.31
CA SER A 9 37.01 -42.29 67.07
C SER A 9 36.58 -40.82 66.97
N GLN A 10 37.40 -39.97 66.36
CA GLN A 10 36.90 -38.73 65.76
C GLN A 10 37.52 -38.55 64.38
N ARG A 11 36.71 -38.81 63.36
CA ARG A 11 36.88 -38.26 62.02
C ARG A 11 36.99 -36.74 62.19
N GLN A 12 38.14 -36.17 61.92
CA GLN A 12 38.24 -34.73 61.70
C GLN A 12 37.53 -34.44 60.38
N GLU A 13 36.33 -33.87 60.46
CA GLU A 13 35.71 -33.22 59.32
C GLU A 13 36.58 -32.02 58.92
N PRO A 14 36.85 -31.79 57.62
CA PRO A 14 37.57 -30.61 57.19
C PRO A 14 36.72 -29.37 57.47
N GLU A 15 37.29 -28.41 58.20
CA GLU A 15 36.62 -27.15 58.54
C GLU A 15 36.11 -26.41 57.30
N PRO A 16 34.90 -25.79 57.36
CA PRO A 16 34.39 -25.00 56.25
C PRO A 16 35.22 -23.71 56.08
N PRO A 17 35.42 -23.24 54.83
CA PRO A 17 36.22 -22.05 54.59
C PRO A 17 35.61 -20.81 55.27
N PRO A 18 36.44 -19.82 55.66
CA PRO A 18 35.98 -18.66 56.42
C PRO A 18 34.89 -17.92 55.65
N SER A 19 33.78 -17.67 56.35
CA SER A 19 32.60 -16.97 55.85
C SER A 19 33.01 -15.71 55.07
N ALA A 20 32.62 -15.67 53.80
CA ALA A 20 32.73 -14.47 52.99
C ALA A 20 31.96 -13.37 53.72
N ARG A 21 32.68 -12.29 54.06
CA ARG A 21 32.11 -11.08 54.67
C ARG A 21 30.84 -10.67 53.92
N PRO A 22 29.80 -10.14 54.60
CA PRO A 22 28.62 -9.65 53.92
C PRO A 22 29.06 -8.68 52.83
N ARG A 23 28.73 -8.99 51.57
CA ARG A 23 29.00 -8.12 50.43
C ARG A 23 28.38 -6.77 50.78
N ASP A 24 29.22 -5.77 51.01
CA ASP A 24 28.80 -4.37 51.10
C ASP A 24 27.90 -4.11 49.89
N LEU A 25 26.60 -3.97 50.13
CA LEU A 25 25.64 -3.47 49.16
C LEU A 25 25.91 -1.96 49.00
N ARG A 26 27.09 -1.62 48.48
CA ARG A 26 27.27 -0.32 47.85
C ARG A 26 26.37 -0.36 46.62
N ARG A 27 25.22 0.31 46.76
CA ARG A 27 24.38 0.82 45.67
C ARG A 27 25.29 1.12 44.48
N ILE A 28 25.25 0.25 43.48
CA ILE A 28 25.88 0.50 42.19
C ILE A 28 25.13 1.69 41.63
N GLU A 29 25.67 2.89 41.82
CA GLU A 29 25.25 4.03 41.03
C GLU A 29 25.48 3.62 39.58
N SER A 30 24.39 3.47 38.85
CA SER A 30 24.40 3.12 37.44
C SER A 30 25.11 4.24 36.69
N GLU A 31 26.40 4.09 36.43
CA GLU A 31 27.07 4.84 35.38
C GLU A 31 26.25 4.64 34.09
N PRO A 32 25.81 5.72 33.42
CA PRO A 32 25.03 5.57 32.21
C PRO A 32 25.92 4.89 31.17
N ALA A 33 25.53 3.68 30.78
CA ALA A 33 26.17 2.91 29.73
C ALA A 33 26.44 3.82 28.52
N ARG A 34 27.72 4.13 28.27
CA ARG A 34 28.12 4.84 27.05
C ARG A 34 27.64 4.00 25.87
N LYS A 35 26.72 4.56 25.09
CA LYS A 35 26.23 3.97 23.84
C LYS A 35 27.46 3.56 23.00
N PRO A 36 27.54 2.34 22.47
CA PRO A 36 28.67 1.96 21.62
C PRO A 36 28.74 2.95 20.46
N SER A 37 29.90 3.58 20.29
CA SER A 37 30.16 4.44 19.15
C SER A 37 29.92 3.63 17.88
N ARG A 38 29.25 4.27 16.91
CA ARG A 38 28.95 3.71 15.58
C ARG A 38 30.14 2.90 15.07
N ASN A 39 29.90 1.65 14.69
CA ASN A 39 30.89 0.73 14.11
C ASN A 39 31.86 1.49 13.20
N PRO A 40 33.19 1.36 13.40
CA PRO A 40 34.15 2.00 12.52
C PRO A 40 33.89 1.52 11.09
N ARG A 41 33.85 2.46 10.13
CA ARG A 41 33.78 2.10 8.71
C ARG A 41 34.93 1.15 8.40
N GLY A 42 34.62 0.05 7.73
CA GLY A 42 35.64 -0.88 7.23
C GLY A 42 36.64 -0.17 6.31
N ARG A 43 37.76 -0.83 6.03
CA ARG A 43 38.81 -0.31 5.15
C ARG A 43 38.22 0.10 3.79
N PRO A 44 38.51 1.30 3.28
CA PRO A 44 38.08 1.71 1.94
C PRO A 44 38.55 0.71 0.86
N PHE A 45 37.74 0.53 -0.19
CA PHE A 45 38.15 -0.26 -1.34
C PHE A 45 39.39 0.34 -2.01
N PRO A 46 40.30 -0.49 -2.58
CA PRO A 46 41.44 0.02 -3.33
C PRO A 46 40.98 0.85 -4.54
N PRO A 47 41.77 1.86 -4.96
CA PRO A 47 41.47 2.67 -6.14
C PRO A 47 41.33 1.76 -7.37
N GLY A 48 40.25 1.93 -8.13
CA GLY A 48 39.90 1.07 -9.28
C GLY A 48 38.93 -0.07 -8.96
N ASN A 49 38.57 -0.30 -7.69
CA ASN A 49 37.47 -1.20 -7.32
C ASN A 49 36.24 -0.37 -6.90
N PRO A 50 35.23 -0.19 -7.77
CA PRO A 50 34.01 0.53 -7.44
C PRO A 50 33.14 -0.20 -6.39
N GLY A 51 33.59 -1.35 -5.90
CA GLY A 51 32.83 -2.19 -5.01
C GLY A 51 31.70 -2.89 -5.76
N ARG A 52 30.77 -3.45 -5.00
CA ARG A 52 29.62 -4.16 -5.55
C ARG A 52 28.53 -3.17 -5.96
N VAL A 53 27.97 -3.33 -7.16
CA VAL A 53 26.84 -2.49 -7.62
C VAL A 53 25.63 -2.63 -6.68
N PRO A 54 24.93 -1.53 -6.38
CA PRO A 54 23.72 -1.57 -5.58
C PRO A 54 22.70 -2.54 -6.18
N GLY A 55 22.18 -3.47 -5.37
CA GLY A 55 21.17 -4.45 -5.81
C GLY A 55 21.71 -5.76 -6.38
N ALA A 56 23.03 -5.94 -6.52
CA ALA A 56 23.58 -7.24 -6.94
C ALA A 56 23.36 -8.31 -5.85
N ARG A 57 22.76 -9.44 -6.24
CA ARG A 57 22.53 -10.59 -5.35
C ARG A 57 23.80 -11.39 -5.12
N ASN A 58 24.06 -11.79 -3.87
CA ASN A 58 25.18 -12.67 -3.49
C ASN A 58 25.25 -13.89 -4.42
N GLU A 59 26.39 -14.13 -5.07
CA GLU A 59 26.55 -15.29 -5.97
C GLU A 59 26.31 -16.60 -5.22
N ALA A 60 26.83 -16.71 -3.99
CA ALA A 60 26.56 -17.83 -3.11
C ALA A 60 25.05 -18.04 -2.83
N THR A 61 24.29 -16.94 -2.67
CA THR A 61 22.84 -17.04 -2.45
C THR A 61 22.12 -17.45 -3.73
N ALA A 62 22.52 -16.95 -4.90
CA ALA A 62 21.95 -17.35 -6.18
C ALA A 62 22.18 -18.85 -6.46
N LEU A 63 23.38 -19.36 -6.16
CA LEU A 63 23.68 -20.79 -6.27
C LEU A 63 22.82 -21.63 -5.32
N VAL A 64 22.64 -21.18 -4.07
CA VAL A 64 21.76 -21.85 -3.11
C VAL A 64 20.30 -21.84 -3.58
N GLU A 65 19.80 -20.74 -4.13
CA GLU A 65 18.45 -20.64 -4.70
C GLU A 65 18.24 -21.68 -5.83
N CYS A 66 19.21 -21.81 -6.75
CA CYS A 66 19.14 -22.81 -7.82
C CYS A 66 19.12 -24.25 -7.26
N ILE A 67 20.03 -24.58 -6.34
CA ILE A 67 20.10 -25.92 -5.74
C ILE A 67 18.80 -26.25 -4.98
N LEU A 68 18.25 -25.27 -4.26
CA LEU A 68 17.00 -25.46 -3.52
C LEU A 68 15.79 -25.63 -4.45
N ALA A 69 15.76 -24.94 -5.58
CA ALA A 69 14.70 -25.11 -6.57
C ALA A 69 14.72 -26.53 -7.16
N GLU A 70 15.90 -27.00 -7.57
CA GLU A 70 16.12 -28.34 -8.13
C GLU A 70 15.84 -29.46 -7.13
N ARG A 71 16.15 -29.26 -5.85
CA ARG A 71 15.98 -30.26 -4.78
C ARG A 71 14.72 -30.10 -3.94
N SER A 72 13.82 -29.22 -4.36
CA SER A 72 12.64 -28.87 -3.57
C SER A 72 11.76 -30.09 -3.26
N GLU A 73 11.53 -30.97 -4.24
CA GLU A 73 10.75 -32.20 -4.08
C GLU A 73 11.40 -33.18 -3.08
N ASP A 74 12.68 -33.49 -3.29
CA ASP A 74 13.47 -34.37 -2.41
C ASP A 74 13.47 -33.88 -0.95
N LEU A 75 13.62 -32.57 -0.76
CA LEU A 75 13.58 -31.95 0.57
C LEU A 75 12.23 -32.10 1.24
N VAL A 76 11.13 -31.95 0.49
CA VAL A 76 9.78 -32.14 1.02
C VAL A 76 9.57 -33.58 1.46
N HIS A 77 9.95 -34.56 0.63
CA HIS A 77 9.88 -35.98 1.01
C HIS A 77 10.67 -36.26 2.28
N ARG A 78 11.90 -35.74 2.38
CA ARG A 78 12.73 -35.94 3.56
C ARG A 78 12.15 -35.33 4.82
N VAL A 79 11.52 -34.16 4.72
CA VAL A 79 10.83 -33.52 5.86
C VAL A 79 9.64 -34.36 6.33
N VAL A 80 8.89 -34.95 5.39
CA VAL A 80 7.78 -35.86 5.72
C VAL A 80 8.30 -37.11 6.44
N ASP A 81 9.36 -37.74 5.95
CA ASP A 81 9.96 -38.91 6.60
C ASP A 81 10.42 -38.60 8.03
N LEU A 82 11.06 -37.44 8.24
CA LEU A 82 11.49 -37.01 9.56
C LEU A 82 10.31 -36.70 10.49
N ALA A 83 9.21 -36.16 9.95
CA ALA A 83 7.99 -35.94 10.72
C ALA A 83 7.37 -37.27 11.16
N LEU A 84 7.29 -38.25 10.25
CA LEU A 84 6.81 -39.60 10.55
C LEU A 84 7.70 -40.35 11.55
N ALA A 85 9.01 -40.09 11.52
CA ALA A 85 9.98 -40.59 12.50
C ALA A 85 9.91 -39.88 13.88
N GLY A 86 9.00 -38.91 14.06
CA GLY A 86 8.78 -38.25 15.35
C GLY A 86 9.64 -37.02 15.64
N ASN A 87 10.27 -36.42 14.61
CA ASN A 87 11.01 -35.17 14.81
C ASN A 87 10.03 -34.00 15.11
N PRO A 88 10.15 -33.32 16.27
CA PRO A 88 9.20 -32.30 16.69
C PRO A 88 9.20 -31.06 15.77
N THR A 89 10.34 -30.71 15.20
CA THR A 89 10.47 -29.57 14.28
C THR A 89 9.79 -29.87 12.95
N ALA A 90 9.97 -31.09 12.42
CA ALA A 90 9.33 -31.52 11.18
C ALA A 90 7.81 -31.66 11.36
N LEU A 91 7.36 -32.20 12.50
CA LEU A 91 5.94 -32.29 12.86
C LEU A 91 5.28 -30.91 12.95
N ARG A 92 5.94 -29.90 13.55
CA ARG A 92 5.42 -28.54 13.57
C ARG A 92 5.31 -27.95 12.17
N PHE A 93 6.34 -28.13 11.34
CA PHE A 93 6.34 -27.67 9.94
C PHE A 93 5.19 -28.29 9.15
N CYS A 94 5.03 -29.61 9.22
CA CYS A 94 3.95 -30.33 8.54
C CYS A 94 2.58 -29.94 9.12
N GLY A 95 2.44 -29.84 10.45
CA GLY A 95 1.21 -29.44 11.11
C GLY A 95 0.71 -28.07 10.67
N ASP A 96 1.59 -27.06 10.64
CA ASP A 96 1.27 -25.70 10.17
C ASP A 96 0.81 -25.66 8.70
N ARG A 97 1.15 -26.68 7.89
CA ARG A 97 0.83 -26.78 6.47
C ARG A 97 -0.36 -27.69 6.16
N ILE A 98 -0.57 -28.74 6.96
CA ILE A 98 -1.67 -29.70 6.82
C ILE A 98 -2.96 -29.10 7.36
N VAL A 99 -2.90 -28.40 8.51
CA VAL A 99 -4.05 -27.65 8.99
C VAL A 99 -4.36 -26.58 7.95
N PRO A 100 -5.54 -26.60 7.31
CA PRO A 100 -5.87 -25.56 6.36
C PRO A 100 -5.80 -24.23 7.10
N ARG A 101 -4.86 -23.38 6.69
CA ARG A 101 -4.91 -21.96 7.08
C ARG A 101 -6.33 -21.52 6.76
N ARG A 102 -7.05 -20.94 7.73
CA ARG A 102 -8.48 -20.59 7.69
C ARG A 102 -9.01 -19.94 6.39
N SER A 103 -8.13 -19.50 5.50
CA SER A 103 -8.40 -18.85 4.22
C SER A 103 -8.41 -19.79 2.98
N ARG A 104 -8.34 -21.12 3.13
CA ARG A 104 -8.59 -22.02 1.98
C ARG A 104 -10.08 -22.11 1.71
N THR A 105 -10.55 -21.16 0.92
CA THR A 105 -11.90 -21.07 0.39
C THR A 105 -12.08 -22.08 -0.74
N ALA A 106 -13.20 -22.78 -0.74
CA ALA A 106 -13.56 -23.69 -1.83
C ALA A 106 -13.63 -22.90 -3.15
N PRO A 107 -13.31 -23.50 -4.30
CA PRO A 107 -13.54 -22.83 -5.58
C PRO A 107 -15.02 -22.49 -5.71
N PHE A 108 -15.33 -21.23 -6.02
CA PHE A 108 -16.68 -20.77 -6.27
C PHE A 108 -16.71 -19.94 -7.54
N GLU A 109 -17.80 -20.04 -8.28
CA GLU A 109 -18.03 -19.27 -9.49
C GLU A 109 -18.84 -18.02 -9.17
N LEU A 110 -18.39 -16.89 -9.72
CA LEU A 110 -19.13 -15.64 -9.74
C LEU A 110 -19.87 -15.52 -11.09
N PRO A 111 -21.08 -14.96 -11.09
CA PRO A 111 -21.77 -14.66 -12.33
C PRO A 111 -20.98 -13.65 -13.16
N GLU A 112 -21.13 -13.71 -14.48
CA GLU A 112 -20.55 -12.71 -15.39
C GLU A 112 -21.13 -11.33 -15.08
N VAL A 113 -20.26 -10.31 -15.05
CA VAL A 113 -20.64 -8.94 -14.71
C VAL A 113 -20.40 -8.04 -15.93
N ALA A 114 -21.44 -7.90 -16.75
CA ALA A 114 -21.41 -7.06 -17.95
C ALA A 114 -22.10 -5.70 -17.71
N THR A 115 -23.17 -5.70 -16.90
CA THR A 115 -24.01 -4.53 -16.63
C THR A 115 -23.97 -4.14 -15.16
N SER A 116 -24.45 -2.93 -14.86
CA SER A 116 -24.55 -2.43 -13.49
C SER A 116 -25.52 -3.25 -12.62
N ASP A 117 -26.52 -3.90 -13.23
CA ASP A 117 -27.47 -4.79 -12.53
C ASP A 117 -26.84 -6.15 -12.18
N ASP A 118 -25.92 -6.64 -13.03
CA ASP A 118 -25.19 -7.90 -12.77
C ASP A 118 -24.31 -7.82 -11.53
N VAL A 119 -23.81 -6.62 -11.19
CA VAL A 119 -23.04 -6.41 -9.96
C VAL A 119 -23.88 -6.73 -8.72
N VAL A 120 -25.18 -6.41 -8.75
CA VAL A 120 -26.10 -6.71 -7.64
C VAL A 120 -26.30 -8.23 -7.52
N ALA A 121 -26.42 -8.93 -8.64
CA ALA A 121 -26.49 -10.40 -8.66
C ALA A 121 -25.20 -11.04 -8.13
N ALA A 122 -24.04 -10.53 -8.53
CA ALA A 122 -22.75 -10.96 -8.01
C ALA A 122 -22.62 -10.73 -6.50
N MET A 123 -23.06 -9.58 -5.99
CA MET A 123 -23.03 -9.27 -4.56
C MET A 123 -23.95 -10.20 -3.74
N LYS A 124 -25.14 -10.53 -4.27
CA LYS A 124 -26.03 -11.53 -3.66
C LYS A 124 -25.40 -12.92 -3.62
N ARG A 125 -24.65 -13.30 -4.66
CA ARG A 125 -23.92 -14.58 -4.68
C ARG A 125 -22.82 -14.59 -3.63
N VAL A 126 -22.05 -13.51 -3.51
CA VAL A 126 -21.00 -13.36 -2.50
C VAL A 126 -21.59 -13.48 -1.08
N SER A 127 -22.70 -12.80 -0.79
CA SER A 127 -23.32 -12.88 0.54
C SER A 127 -23.85 -14.29 0.85
N ALA A 128 -24.43 -14.98 -0.13
CA ALA A 128 -24.86 -16.37 0.03
C ALA A 128 -23.69 -17.33 0.30
N LEU A 129 -22.55 -17.13 -0.35
CA LEU A 129 -21.35 -17.95 -0.12
C LEU A 129 -20.76 -17.75 1.28
N ILE A 130 -20.81 -16.51 1.79
CA ILE A 130 -20.39 -16.21 3.18
C ILE A 130 -21.34 -16.89 4.16
N ALA A 131 -22.65 -16.76 3.96
CA ALA A 131 -23.65 -17.40 4.81
C ALA A 131 -23.55 -18.94 4.79
N GLY A 132 -23.21 -19.52 3.64
CA GLY A 132 -22.99 -20.95 3.48
C GLY A 132 -21.64 -21.46 4.01
N GLY A 133 -20.78 -20.59 4.54
CA GLY A 133 -19.45 -20.97 5.04
C GLY A 133 -18.45 -21.37 3.95
N ASN A 134 -18.83 -21.21 2.69
CA ASN A 134 -17.97 -21.51 1.53
C ASN A 134 -16.99 -20.38 1.24
N LEU A 135 -17.21 -19.19 1.79
CA LEU A 135 -16.38 -17.99 1.64
C LEU A 135 -16.12 -17.30 2.98
N GLU A 136 -14.86 -17.02 3.28
CA GLU A 136 -14.48 -16.27 4.49
C GLU A 136 -14.94 -14.81 4.38
N ALA A 137 -15.50 -14.25 5.47
CA ALA A 137 -16.01 -12.87 5.48
C ALA A 137 -14.96 -11.82 5.08
N ALA A 138 -13.70 -12.02 5.48
CA ALA A 138 -12.59 -11.14 5.11
C ALA A 138 -12.33 -11.14 3.59
N GLN A 139 -12.44 -12.30 2.93
CA GLN A 139 -12.32 -12.41 1.48
C GLN A 139 -13.56 -11.86 0.77
N GLY A 140 -14.75 -12.11 1.32
CA GLY A 140 -16.00 -11.52 0.85
C GLY A 140 -15.95 -9.99 0.83
N LEU A 141 -15.37 -9.36 1.85
CA LEU A 141 -15.15 -7.92 1.87
C LEU A 141 -14.21 -7.44 0.76
N ALA A 142 -13.14 -8.18 0.48
CA ALA A 142 -12.23 -7.85 -0.60
C ALA A 142 -12.91 -7.92 -1.97
N LEU A 143 -13.75 -8.94 -2.20
CA LEU A 143 -14.54 -9.11 -3.41
C LEU A 143 -15.62 -8.02 -3.54
N ALA A 144 -16.30 -7.70 -2.44
CA ALA A 144 -17.30 -6.63 -2.43
C ALA A 144 -16.69 -5.28 -2.86
N LYS A 145 -15.47 -4.97 -2.39
CA LYS A 145 -14.74 -3.77 -2.81
C LYS A 145 -14.35 -3.80 -4.29
N ALA A 146 -14.01 -4.96 -4.84
CA ALA A 146 -13.71 -5.09 -6.27
C ALA A 146 -14.98 -4.86 -7.12
N LEU A 147 -16.10 -5.47 -6.72
CA LEU A 147 -17.40 -5.30 -7.37
C LEU A 147 -17.90 -3.85 -7.31
N ASP A 148 -17.71 -3.15 -6.18
CA ASP A 148 -18.07 -1.74 -6.02
C ASP A 148 -17.29 -0.81 -6.98
N ARG A 149 -15.99 -1.09 -7.17
CA ARG A 149 -15.18 -0.39 -8.17
C ARG A 149 -15.67 -0.66 -9.59
N GLN A 150 -15.98 -1.91 -9.90
CA GLN A 150 -16.51 -2.29 -11.21
C GLN A 150 -17.85 -1.61 -11.49
N TYR A 151 -18.75 -1.55 -10.50
CA TYR A 151 -20.01 -0.82 -10.59
C TYR A 151 -19.80 0.66 -10.91
N THR A 152 -18.87 1.30 -10.20
CA THR A 152 -18.55 2.73 -10.41
C THR A 152 -18.04 2.98 -11.83
N LEU A 153 -17.18 2.10 -12.35
CA LEU A 153 -16.66 2.17 -13.72
C LEU A 153 -17.76 1.96 -14.77
N LEU A 154 -18.61 0.95 -14.59
CA LEU A 154 -19.75 0.70 -15.48
C LEU A 154 -20.71 1.89 -15.52
N ARG A 155 -21.05 2.45 -14.35
CA ARG A 155 -21.89 3.65 -14.28
C ARG A 155 -21.24 4.88 -14.91
N ALA A 156 -19.92 5.02 -14.83
CA ALA A 156 -19.20 6.10 -15.49
C ALA A 156 -19.25 5.93 -17.02
N ALA A 157 -19.05 4.71 -17.53
CA ALA A 157 -19.15 4.39 -18.95
C ALA A 157 -20.57 4.64 -19.48
N GLU A 158 -21.61 4.14 -18.80
CA GLU A 158 -23.01 4.39 -19.17
C GLU A 158 -23.35 5.89 -19.23
N ARG A 159 -22.78 6.71 -18.33
CA ARG A 159 -22.98 8.16 -18.35
C ARG A 159 -22.26 8.80 -19.53
N ALA A 160 -21.02 8.40 -19.81
CA ALA A 160 -20.26 8.92 -20.94
C ALA A 160 -20.98 8.65 -22.27
N GLU A 161 -21.50 7.43 -22.46
CA GLU A 161 -22.28 7.06 -23.64
C GLU A 161 -23.56 7.89 -23.79
N ARG A 162 -24.27 8.20 -22.69
CA ARG A 162 -25.46 9.07 -22.74
C ARG A 162 -25.11 10.49 -23.16
N VAL A 163 -24.00 11.03 -22.64
CA VAL A 163 -23.53 12.37 -23.00
C VAL A 163 -23.13 12.40 -24.48
N GLU A 164 -22.40 11.41 -24.96
CA GLU A 164 -22.00 11.30 -26.37
C GLU A 164 -23.22 11.14 -27.29
N ARG A 165 -24.18 10.29 -26.93
CA ARG A 165 -25.43 10.11 -27.68
C ARG A 165 -26.26 11.39 -27.73
N ALA A 166 -26.23 12.21 -26.68
CA ALA A 166 -26.90 13.51 -26.65
C ALA A 166 -26.13 14.59 -27.42
N ALA A 167 -24.79 14.53 -27.44
CA ALA A 167 -23.93 15.44 -28.18
C ALA A 167 -23.90 15.16 -29.69
N ARG A 168 -24.28 13.94 -30.12
CA ARG A 168 -24.40 13.59 -31.54
C ARG A 168 -25.46 14.51 -32.19
N PRO A 169 -25.08 15.32 -33.20
CA PRO A 169 -26.03 16.22 -33.83
C PRO A 169 -27.16 15.39 -34.43
N LYS A 170 -28.40 15.64 -33.99
CA LYS A 170 -29.58 15.14 -34.71
C LYS A 170 -29.50 15.69 -36.12
N GLU A 171 -29.50 14.83 -37.13
CA GLU A 171 -29.64 15.26 -38.52
C GLU A 171 -30.81 16.23 -38.59
N PRO A 172 -30.61 17.44 -39.17
CA PRO A 172 -31.72 18.35 -39.34
C PRO A 172 -32.76 17.60 -40.17
N SER A 173 -33.94 17.39 -39.59
CA SER A 173 -35.16 17.01 -40.31
C SER A 173 -35.13 17.79 -41.62
N ARG A 174 -34.93 17.08 -42.75
CA ARG A 174 -34.90 17.72 -44.07
C ARG A 174 -36.13 18.63 -44.13
N PRO A 175 -35.99 19.95 -44.29
CA PRO A 175 -37.17 20.77 -44.50
C PRO A 175 -37.91 20.20 -45.71
N ALA A 176 -39.24 20.23 -45.67
CA ALA A 176 -40.09 19.75 -46.75
C ALA A 176 -39.54 20.23 -48.10
N PRO A 177 -39.58 19.39 -49.16
CA PRO A 177 -38.93 19.70 -50.43
C PRO A 177 -39.36 21.09 -50.90
N LEU A 178 -38.37 21.95 -51.21
CA LEU A 178 -38.49 23.34 -51.64
C LEU A 178 -39.42 23.58 -52.85
N ALA A 179 -39.96 22.52 -53.47
CA ALA A 179 -40.82 22.56 -54.64
C ALA A 179 -42.22 23.13 -54.35
N ASP A 180 -42.67 23.12 -53.09
CA ASP A 180 -44.03 23.56 -52.71
C ASP A 180 -44.07 24.95 -52.06
N LEU A 181 -42.93 25.65 -51.97
CA LEU A 181 -42.84 26.95 -51.32
C LEU A 181 -43.16 28.07 -52.31
N SER A 182 -44.07 28.96 -51.91
CA SER A 182 -44.35 30.18 -52.64
C SER A 182 -43.12 31.10 -52.67
N ASP A 183 -43.02 31.99 -53.68
CA ASP A 183 -41.92 32.95 -53.81
C ASP A 183 -41.74 33.81 -52.54
N ALA A 184 -42.83 34.09 -51.84
CA ALA A 184 -42.83 34.83 -50.58
C ALA A 184 -42.15 34.05 -49.44
N GLU A 185 -42.37 32.74 -49.37
CA GLU A 185 -41.79 31.84 -48.38
C GLU A 185 -40.30 31.60 -48.66
N LEU A 186 -39.94 31.45 -49.94
CA LEU A 186 -38.54 31.37 -50.36
C LEU A 186 -37.77 32.65 -50.01
N ALA A 187 -38.36 33.82 -50.27
CA ALA A 187 -37.76 35.10 -49.90
C ALA A 187 -37.63 35.26 -48.38
N ALA A 188 -38.57 34.73 -47.59
CA ALA A 188 -38.50 34.73 -46.14
C ALA A 188 -37.37 33.81 -45.62
N ALA A 189 -37.21 32.62 -46.20
CA ALA A 189 -36.15 31.68 -45.87
C ALA A 189 -34.75 32.23 -46.22
N LEU A 190 -34.60 32.93 -47.34
CA LEU A 190 -33.34 33.58 -47.71
C LEU A 190 -32.99 34.73 -46.74
N ARG A 191 -33.99 35.50 -46.28
CA ARG A 191 -33.77 36.55 -45.26
C ARG A 191 -33.35 35.97 -43.91
N SER A 192 -33.95 34.85 -43.48
CA SER A 192 -33.56 34.20 -42.22
C SER A 192 -32.16 33.59 -42.29
N ALA A 193 -31.80 32.97 -43.42
CA ALA A 193 -30.45 32.46 -43.66
C ALA A 193 -29.40 33.58 -43.67
N ARG A 194 -29.70 34.73 -44.31
CA ARG A 194 -28.83 35.91 -44.31
C ARG A 194 -28.59 36.42 -42.89
N ARG A 195 -29.66 36.57 -42.09
CA ARG A 195 -29.55 37.00 -40.68
C ARG A 195 -28.74 36.03 -39.83
N ALA A 196 -28.87 34.73 -40.05
CA ALA A 196 -28.06 33.73 -39.35
C ALA A 196 -26.57 33.83 -39.73
N ALA A 197 -26.26 34.11 -40.99
CA ALA A 197 -24.89 34.36 -41.45
C ALA A 197 -24.33 35.67 -40.88
N ASP A 198 -25.12 36.73 -40.84
CA ASP A 198 -24.73 38.02 -40.27
C ASP A 198 -24.49 37.90 -38.75
N ALA A 199 -25.33 37.16 -38.02
CA ALA A 199 -25.14 36.89 -36.59
C ALA A 199 -23.90 36.02 -36.31
N ALA A 200 -23.58 35.06 -37.20
CA ALA A 200 -22.35 34.28 -37.11
C ALA A 200 -21.10 35.13 -37.40
N ALA A 201 -21.21 36.15 -38.26
CA ALA A 201 -20.14 37.11 -38.53
C ALA A 201 -19.91 38.06 -37.33
N GLU A 202 -20.97 38.51 -36.66
CA GLU A 202 -20.89 39.35 -35.45
C GLU A 202 -20.22 38.64 -34.26
N ALA A 203 -20.46 37.33 -34.11
CA ALA A 203 -19.82 36.49 -33.09
C ALA A 203 -18.31 36.24 -33.34
N SER A 204 -17.78 36.61 -34.52
CA SER A 204 -16.38 36.39 -34.93
C SER A 204 -15.55 37.68 -35.01
N THR A 205 -15.92 38.73 -34.25
CA THR A 205 -15.11 39.95 -34.12
C THR A 205 -14.14 39.81 -32.94
N PRO A 206 -12.80 39.85 -33.14
CA PRO A 206 -11.85 39.76 -32.03
C PRO A 206 -11.86 41.04 -31.19
N GLU A 207 -11.96 40.90 -29.85
CA GLU A 207 -11.84 42.02 -28.92
C GLU A 207 -10.49 42.75 -29.07
N PRO A 208 -10.44 44.10 -29.02
CA PRO A 208 -9.18 44.82 -29.11
C PRO A 208 -8.39 44.74 -27.80
N GLU A 209 -7.11 44.37 -27.89
CA GLU A 209 -6.16 44.39 -26.76
C GLU A 209 -6.01 45.80 -26.16
N PRO A 210 -5.90 45.95 -24.83
CA PRO A 210 -5.72 47.25 -24.20
C PRO A 210 -4.29 47.77 -24.38
N VAL A 211 -4.19 48.97 -24.97
CA VAL A 211 -2.94 49.71 -25.21
C VAL A 211 -2.23 50.00 -23.87
N ALA A 212 -0.95 49.62 -23.81
CA ALA A 212 -0.06 49.84 -22.68
C ALA A 212 0.11 51.33 -22.33
N ALA A 213 -0.26 51.71 -21.10
CA ALA A 213 0.12 52.97 -20.49
C ALA A 213 1.55 52.87 -19.93
N ALA A 214 2.33 53.91 -20.18
CA ALA A 214 3.76 54.03 -19.88
C ALA A 214 4.12 53.76 -18.40
N ALA A 215 5.25 53.07 -18.22
CA ALA A 215 5.83 52.71 -16.93
C ALA A 215 6.36 53.94 -16.14
N PRO A 216 6.07 54.05 -14.82
CA PRO A 216 6.85 54.88 -13.90
C PRO A 216 8.14 54.17 -13.41
N PRO A 217 9.18 54.90 -12.96
CA PRO A 217 10.51 54.36 -12.69
C PRO A 217 10.56 53.37 -11.50
N PRO A 218 11.57 52.46 -11.46
CA PRO A 218 11.64 51.41 -10.46
C PRO A 218 12.18 51.94 -9.13
N GLY A 219 11.42 51.75 -8.04
CA GLY A 219 11.94 52.00 -6.70
C GLY A 219 10.88 52.28 -5.64
N SER A 220 10.23 51.25 -5.11
CA SER A 220 9.85 51.14 -3.69
C SER A 220 9.02 49.87 -3.52
N GLU A 221 9.69 48.80 -3.10
CA GLU A 221 9.04 47.56 -2.69
C GLU A 221 8.22 47.84 -1.41
N PRO A 222 6.90 47.60 -1.37
CA PRO A 222 6.11 47.81 -0.16
C PRO A 222 6.50 46.77 0.90
N PRO A 223 6.63 47.14 2.19
CA PRO A 223 7.09 46.23 3.22
C PRO A 223 6.12 45.05 3.40
N PRO A 224 6.63 43.84 3.69
CA PRO A 224 5.80 42.65 3.84
C PRO A 224 4.81 42.80 5.01
N PRO A 225 3.63 42.16 4.93
CA PRO A 225 2.64 42.23 6.00
C PRO A 225 3.20 41.66 7.31
N PRO A 226 2.82 42.20 8.49
CA PRO A 226 3.31 41.70 9.76
C PRO A 226 2.93 40.24 9.94
N ARG A 227 3.92 39.42 10.30
CA ARG A 227 3.73 38.00 10.61
C ARG A 227 2.71 37.90 11.75
N ARG A 228 1.60 37.18 11.52
CA ARG A 228 0.71 36.74 12.61
C ARG A 228 1.58 36.00 13.63
N GLU A 229 1.75 36.58 14.81
CA GLU A 229 2.38 35.92 15.93
C GLU A 229 1.58 34.65 16.24
N GLN A 230 2.20 33.50 16.03
CA GLN A 230 1.66 32.25 16.56
C GLN A 230 1.75 32.35 18.10
N PRO A 231 0.67 32.04 18.85
CA PRO A 231 0.73 32.07 20.30
C PRO A 231 1.84 31.11 20.74
N ARG A 232 2.82 31.66 21.48
CA ARG A 232 3.94 30.88 22.02
C ARG A 232 3.36 29.73 22.83
N ARG A 233 3.65 28.49 22.40
CA ARG A 233 3.42 27.32 23.24
C ARG A 233 4.25 27.52 24.51
N HIS A 234 3.55 27.58 25.64
CA HIS A 234 4.14 27.62 26.97
C HIS A 234 5.00 26.35 27.14
N ASP A 235 6.31 26.53 27.21
CA ASP A 235 7.27 25.46 27.50
C ASP A 235 7.44 25.37 29.02
N PRO A 236 6.94 24.32 29.68
CA PRO A 236 6.95 24.22 31.14
C PRO A 236 8.28 23.60 31.56
N ARG A 237 9.40 24.33 31.43
CA ARG A 237 10.72 23.94 31.93
C ARG A 237 11.73 25.08 31.79
N GLN A 238 11.68 26.02 32.74
CA GLN A 238 12.86 26.55 33.46
C GLN A 238 12.40 27.65 34.46
N PRO A 239 13.17 27.84 35.56
CA PRO A 239 12.73 27.66 36.95
C PRO A 239 11.80 28.73 37.51
#